data_AF-A0A7G5YYF8-F1
#
_entry.id   AF-A0A7G5YYF8-F1
#
_cell.length_a   1.000
_cell.length_b   1.000
_cell.length_c   1.000
_cell.angle_alpha   90.00
_cell.angle_beta   90.00
_cell.angle_gamma   90.00
#
_symmetry.space_group_name_H-M   'P 1'
#
loop_
_entity.id
_entity.type
_entity.pdbx_description
1 polymer ?
#
loop_
_entity_poly.entity_id
_entity_poly.type
_entity_poly.pdbx_seq_one_letter_code
_entity_poly.pdbx_strand_id
1 'polypeptide(L)' 'MNIMLDRLIAAHRALNREIAGEVSRRVPDALRLATLKKRRLAIKDRLHRQLAAKIAKASNAARGRSPSTT' A
#
# COMPACT_ATOMS: atom_id res chain seq x y z
N MET A 1 10.27 10.84 10.01
CA MET A 1 10.49 9.93 8.87
C MET A 1 9.99 8.54 9.23
N ASN A 2 9.05 7.98 8.46
CA ASN A 2 8.51 6.65 8.74
C ASN A 2 9.11 5.66 7.73
N ILE A 3 10.22 5.01 8.11
CA ILE A 3 11.04 4.13 7.27
C ILE A 3 10.21 3.08 6.50
N MET A 4 9.10 2.61 7.09
CA MET A 4 8.20 1.65 6.46
C MET A 4 7.39 2.26 5.31
N LEU A 5 6.95 3.51 5.42
CA LEU A 5 6.25 4.22 4.34
C LEU A 5 7.20 4.45 3.16
N ASP A 6 8.44 4.88 3.44
CA ASP A 6 9.44 5.16 2.41
C ASP A 6 9.79 3.91 1.61
N ARG A 7 10.00 2.77 2.30
CA ARG A 7 10.22 1.47 1.64
C ARG A 7 9.04 1.05 0.75
N LEU A 8 7.83 1.31 1.19
CA LEU A 8 6.61 0.92 0.48
C LEU A 8 6.38 1.79 -0.77
N ILE A 9 6.67 3.08 -0.66
CA ILE A 9 6.68 4.03 -1.79
C ILE A 9 7.76 3.65 -2.80
N ALA A 10 8.97 3.32 -2.34
CA ALA A 10 10.06 2.87 -3.20
C ALA A 10 9.69 1.58 -3.96
N ALA A 11 9.11 0.59 -3.28
CA ALA A 11 8.63 -0.64 -3.90
C ALA A 11 7.52 -0.38 -4.93
N HIS A 12 6.59 0.54 -4.63
CA HIS A 12 5.54 0.93 -5.57
C HIS A 12 6.12 1.59 -6.85
N ARG A 13 7.11 2.48 -6.68
CA ARG A 13 7.78 3.14 -7.81
C ARG A 13 8.57 2.16 -8.68
N ALA A 14 9.25 1.20 -8.07
CA ALA A 14 9.96 0.15 -8.79
C ALA A 14 9.01 -0.68 -9.67
N LEU A 15 7.89 -1.15 -9.08
CA LEU A 15 6.88 -1.90 -9.84
C LEU A 15 6.25 -1.10 -10.99
N ASN A 16 5.98 0.20 -10.79
CA ASN A 16 5.46 1.03 -11.89
C ASN A 16 6.48 1.19 -13.02
N ARG A 17 7.78 1.30 -12.72
CA ARG A 17 8.83 1.32 -13.75
C ARG A 17 8.93 0.00 -14.50
N GLU A 18 8.86 -1.13 -13.80
CA GLU A 18 8.85 -2.45 -14.43
C GLU A 18 7.62 -2.66 -15.32
N ILE A 19 6.44 -2.23 -14.88
CA ILE A 19 5.20 -2.27 -15.67
C ILE A 19 5.33 -1.40 -16.92
N ALA A 20 5.81 -0.16 -16.77
CA ALA A 20 6.00 0.74 -17.90
C ALA A 20 7.00 0.15 -18.91
N GLY A 21 8.11 -0.40 -18.41
CA GLY A 21 9.12 -1.07 -19.23
C GLY A 21 8.56 -2.27 -19.99
N GLU A 22 7.73 -3.12 -19.36
CA GLU A 22 7.11 -4.28 -20.00
C GLU A 22 6.07 -3.88 -21.06
N VAL A 23 5.28 -2.83 -20.78
CA VAL A 23 4.28 -2.30 -21.74
C VAL A 23 4.95 -1.66 -22.96
N SER A 24 6.10 -1.02 -22.77
CA SER A 24 6.87 -0.40 -23.87
C SER A 24 7.66 -1.40 -24.70
N ARG A 25 7.62 -2.71 -24.40
CA ARG A 25 8.31 -3.72 -25.22
C ARG A 25 7.62 -3.95 -26.55
N ARG A 26 8.44 -4.25 -27.56
CA ARG A 26 7.99 -4.60 -28.92
C ARG A 26 7.14 -5.88 -28.94
N VAL A 27 7.40 -6.80 -28.01
CA VAL A 27 6.56 -7.98 -27.71
C VAL A 27 6.34 -8.04 -26.19
N PRO A 28 5.20 -7.54 -25.68
CA PRO A 28 4.91 -7.55 -24.25
C PRO A 28 4.61 -8.96 -23.73
N ASP A 29 5.17 -9.33 -22.58
CA ASP A 29 4.77 -10.56 -21.87
C ASP A 29 3.55 -10.28 -20.98
N ALA A 30 2.38 -10.73 -21.45
CA ALA A 30 1.11 -10.54 -20.75
C ALA A 30 1.06 -11.22 -19.36
N LEU A 31 1.71 -12.38 -19.19
CA LEU A 31 1.74 -13.10 -17.91
C LEU A 31 2.63 -12.38 -16.90
N ARG A 32 3.78 -11.90 -17.37
CA ARG A 32 4.68 -11.06 -16.58
C ARG A 32 4.01 -9.75 -16.18
N LEU A 33 3.33 -9.09 -17.11
CA LEU A 33 2.57 -7.87 -16.84
C LEU A 33 1.44 -8.09 -15.82
N ALA A 34 0.69 -9.19 -15.93
CA ALA A 34 -0.34 -9.56 -14.96
C ALA A 34 0.25 -9.80 -13.57
N THR A 35 1.41 -10.46 -13.49
CA THR A 35 2.13 -10.70 -12.24
C THR A 35 2.59 -9.40 -11.58
N LEU A 36 3.15 -8.47 -12.35
CA LEU A 36 3.56 -7.15 -11.86
C LEU A 36 2.36 -6.34 -11.34
N LYS A 37 1.23 -6.36 -12.06
CA LYS A 37 0.00 -5.70 -11.63
C LYS A 37 -0.56 -6.31 -10.34
N LYS A 38 -0.57 -7.63 -10.19
CA LYS A 38 -0.98 -8.31 -8.94
C LYS A 38 -0.08 -7.93 -7.76
N ARG A 39 1.24 -7.88 -7.95
CA ARG A 39 2.19 -7.43 -6.92
C ARG A 39 1.91 -5.98 -6.50
N ARG A 40 1.63 -5.10 -7.46
CA ARG A 40 1.27 -3.70 -7.18
C ARG A 40 -0.02 -3.59 -6.37
N LEU A 41 -1.03 -4.41 -6.69
CA LEU A 41 -2.30 -4.46 -5.96
C LEU A 41 -2.10 -4.90 -4.51
N ALA A 42 -1.33 -5.97 -4.27
CA ALA A 42 -1.05 -6.46 -2.92
C ALA A 42 -0.36 -5.41 -2.03
N ILE A 43 0.53 -4.60 -2.60
CA ILE A 43 1.16 -3.47 -1.89
C ILE A 43 0.10 -2.41 -1.50
N LYS A 44 -0.78 -2.04 -2.43
CA LYS A 44 -1.86 -1.08 -2.18
C LYS A 44 -2.81 -1.60 -1.09
N ASP A 45 -3.17 -2.88 -1.12
CA ASP A 45 -4.03 -3.49 -0.12
C ASP A 45 -3.39 -3.49 1.26
N ARG A 46 -2.08 -3.73 1.34
CA ARG A 46 -1.33 -3.66 2.60
C ARG A 46 -1.32 -2.24 3.17
N LEU A 47 -1.11 -1.22 2.33
CA LEU A 47 -1.22 0.19 2.73
C LEU A 47 -2.61 0.51 3.29
N HIS A 48 -3.66 0.11 2.57
CA HIS A 48 -5.03 0.36 2.97
C HIS A 48 -5.37 -0.32 4.30
N ARG A 49 -4.96 -1.59 4.48
CA ARG A 49 -5.15 -2.30 5.75
C ARG A 49 -4.44 -1.62 6.92
N GLN A 50 -3.22 -1.16 6.73
CA GLN A 50 -2.48 -0.43 7.77
C GLN A 50 -3.15 0.90 8.12
N LEU A 51 -3.65 1.62 7.13
CA LEU A 51 -4.38 2.88 7.34
C LEU A 51 -5.71 2.63 8.07
N ALA A 52 -6.50 1.66 7.63
CA ALA A 52 -7.76 1.28 8.26
C ALA A 52 -7.56 0.85 9.72
N ALA A 53 -6.53 0.04 10.01
CA ALA A 53 -6.19 -0.37 11.38
C ALA A 53 -5.81 0.83 12.27
N LYS A 54 -5.06 1.81 11.73
CA LYS A 54 -4.73 3.04 12.46
C LYS A 54 -5.98 3.88 12.75
N ILE A 55 -6.86 4.03 11.78
CA ILE A 55 -8.14 4.76 11.95
C ILE A 55 -9.00 4.07 13.00
N ALA A 56 -9.16 2.75 12.92
CA ALA A 56 -9.91 1.98 13.91
C ALA A 56 -9.34 2.14 15.33
N LYS A 57 -8.00 2.10 15.47
CA LYS A 57 -7.33 2.35 16.76
C LYS A 57 -7.60 3.76 17.28
N ALA A 58 -7.54 4.78 16.41
CA ALA A 58 -7.83 6.17 16.79
C ALA A 58 -9.28 6.35 17.25
N SER A 59 -10.24 5.74 16.53
CA SER A 59 -11.66 5.75 16.91
C SER A 59 -11.92 5.07 18.25
N ASN A 60 -11.28 3.94 18.53
CA ASN A 60 -11.38 3.26 19.83
C ASN A 60 -10.73 4.08 20.96
N ALA A 61 -9.60 4.75 20.70
CA ALA A 61 -8.95 5.63 21.67
C ALA A 61 -9.75 6.91 21.97
N ALA A 62 -10.60 7.36 21.04
CA ALA A 62 -11.54 8.45 21.26
C ALA A 62 -12.77 8.00 22.07
N ARG A 63 -13.27 6.77 21.83
CA ARG A 63 -14.40 6.19 22.59
C ARG A 63 -14.04 5.75 24.00
N GLY A 64 -12.79 5.32 24.24
CA GLY A 64 -12.29 4.93 25.56
C GLY A 64 -11.91 6.08 26.47
N ARG A 65 -12.08 7.34 26.02
CA ARG A 65 -11.79 8.56 26.78
C ARG A 65 -13.08 9.25 27.19
N SER A 66 -13.97 8.55 27.88
CA SER A 66 -15.00 9.21 28.68
C SER A 66 -14.32 9.68 29.97
N PRO A 67 -14.24 10.98 30.27
CA PRO A 67 -13.85 11.41 31.60
C PRO A 67 -14.95 10.93 32.54
N SER A 68 -14.61 10.02 33.45
CA SER A 68 -15.37 9.81 34.66
C SER A 68 -15.24 11.08 35.49
N THR A 69 -16.08 12.08 35.19
CA THR A 69 -16.24 13.27 36.02
C THR A 69 -16.87 12.81 37.33
N THR A 70 -16.07 12.84 38.39
CA THR A 70 -16.51 12.73 39.79
C THR A 70 -17.21 14.02 40.21
#